data_AF-A0AAU9PKH6-F1
#
_entry.id   AF-A0AAU9PKH6-F1
#
_cell.length_a   1.000
_cell.length_b   1.000
_cell.length_c   1.000
_cell.angle_alpha   90.00
_cell.angle_beta   90.00
_cell.angle_gamma   90.00
#
_symmetry.space_group_name_H-M   'P 1'
#
loop_
_entity.id
_entity.type
_entity.pdbx_description
1 polymer ?
#
loop_
_entity_poly.entity_id
_entity_poly.type
_entity_poly.pdbx_seq_one_letter_code
_entity_poly.pdbx_strand_id
1 'polypeptide(L)' 'MFSTTSFPDLPEIRELRSLFADRYGNHLEPYINKEFVKKLKANPPTNDMKLQMMQEIAQECGIEWDYKAFEQKLKKTTSI' A
#
# COMPACT_ATOMS: atom_id res chain seq x y z
N MET A 1 -8.61 -16.33 -3.06
CA MET A 1 -7.17 -16.16 -2.68
C MET A 1 -6.71 -14.71 -2.84
N PHE A 2 -6.39 -13.98 -1.76
CA PHE A 2 -6.02 -12.55 -1.79
C PHE A 2 -4.75 -12.26 -0.97
N SER A 3 -3.56 -12.71 -1.40
CA SER A 3 -2.23 -12.22 -0.89
C SER A 3 -1.04 -13.12 -1.28
N THR A 4 -0.84 -13.46 -2.55
CA THR A 4 0.42 -14.19 -2.90
C THR A 4 1.64 -13.28 -2.91
N THR A 5 1.47 -11.96 -3.13
CA THR A 5 2.60 -11.08 -3.48
C THR A 5 2.83 -9.93 -2.50
N SER A 6 2.00 -9.75 -1.47
CA SER A 6 2.01 -8.54 -0.63
C SER A 6 2.94 -8.60 0.60
N PHE A 7 3.59 -9.72 0.86
CA PHE A 7 4.46 -9.90 2.04
C PHE A 7 5.71 -10.74 1.69
N PRO A 8 6.66 -10.18 0.92
CA PRO A 8 7.93 -10.85 0.68
C PRO A 8 8.74 -11.04 1.97
N ASP A 9 8.59 -10.13 2.94
CA ASP A 9 9.37 -10.10 4.18
C ASP A 9 8.84 -11.04 5.29
N LEU A 10 7.69 -11.70 5.09
CA LEU A 10 7.07 -12.59 6.09
C LEU A 10 6.76 -13.97 5.49
N PRO A 11 7.76 -14.87 5.37
CA PRO A 11 7.58 -16.20 4.78
C PRO A 11 6.63 -17.10 5.60
N GLU A 12 6.53 -16.93 6.90
CA GLU A 12 5.68 -17.73 7.80
C GLU A 12 4.18 -17.50 7.49
N ILE A 13 3.81 -16.27 7.15
CA ILE A 13 2.43 -15.93 6.74
C ILE A 13 2.10 -16.61 5.41
N ARG A 14 3.08 -16.70 4.51
CA ARG A 14 2.92 -17.41 3.24
C ARG A 14 2.67 -18.89 3.47
N GLU A 15 3.44 -19.53 4.35
CA GLU A 15 3.23 -20.94 4.73
C GLU A 15 1.86 -21.17 5.36
N LEU A 16 1.47 -20.34 6.33
CA LEU A 16 0.16 -20.43 6.99
C LEU A 16 -0.97 -20.37 5.96
N ARG A 17 -0.90 -19.44 5.01
CA ARG A 17 -1.89 -19.31 3.94
C ARG A 17 -1.95 -20.54 3.05
N SER A 18 -0.81 -21.15 2.73
CA SER A 18 -0.75 -22.39 1.95
C SER A 18 -1.41 -23.55 2.69
N LEU A 19 -1.14 -23.70 4.00
CA LEU A 19 -1.77 -24.73 4.84
C LEU A 19 -3.29 -24.56 4.92
N PHE A 20 -3.77 -23.33 5.04
CA PHE A 20 -5.21 -23.04 5.06
C PHE A 20 -5.86 -23.27 3.70
N ALA A 21 -5.18 -22.95 2.60
CA ALA A 21 -5.67 -23.19 1.25
C ALA A 21 -5.72 -24.69 0.92
N ASP A 22 -4.73 -25.48 1.35
CA ASP A 22 -4.71 -26.94 1.19
C ASP A 22 -5.87 -27.60 1.96
N ARG A 23 -6.07 -27.20 3.23
CA ARG A 23 -7.08 -27.80 4.10
C ARG A 23 -8.51 -27.34 3.82
N TYR A 24 -8.70 -26.06 3.51
CA TYR A 24 -10.02 -25.43 3.44
C TYR A 24 -10.35 -24.86 2.06
N GLY A 25 -9.46 -24.97 1.07
CA GLY A 25 -9.68 -24.44 -0.27
C GLY A 25 -10.18 -23.00 -0.26
N ASN A 26 -11.29 -22.79 -0.97
CA ASN A 26 -11.96 -21.49 -1.09
C ASN A 26 -13.07 -21.27 -0.06
N HIS A 27 -13.32 -22.20 0.86
CA HIS A 27 -14.40 -22.10 1.84
C HIS A 27 -14.22 -20.94 2.83
N LEU A 28 -13.01 -20.39 2.92
CA LEU A 28 -12.68 -19.25 3.79
C LEU A 28 -12.91 -17.88 3.13
N GLU A 29 -13.19 -17.83 1.82
CA GLU A 29 -13.40 -16.57 1.09
C GLU A 29 -14.51 -15.68 1.67
N PRO A 30 -15.65 -16.21 2.15
CA PRO A 30 -16.69 -15.40 2.79
C PRO A 30 -16.27 -14.75 4.12
N TYR A 31 -15.26 -15.31 4.80
CA TYR A 31 -14.81 -14.87 6.13
C TYR A 31 -13.63 -13.89 6.07
N ILE A 32 -13.23 -13.49 4.87
CA ILE A 32 -12.13 -12.55 4.68
C ILE A 32 -12.54 -11.16 5.20
N ASN A 33 -11.68 -10.57 6.01
CA ASN A 33 -11.86 -9.21 6.46
C ASN A 33 -11.69 -8.22 5.30
N LYS A 34 -12.81 -7.60 4.88
CA LYS A 34 -12.88 -6.66 3.76
C LYS A 34 -12.03 -5.40 3.99
N GLU A 35 -11.90 -4.94 5.23
CA GLU A 35 -11.07 -3.77 5.58
C GLU A 35 -9.59 -4.08 5.37
N PHE A 36 -9.13 -5.26 5.77
CA PHE A 36 -7.75 -5.69 5.50
C PHE A 36 -7.51 -5.80 4.00
N VAL A 37 -8.44 -6.37 3.23
CA VAL A 37 -8.31 -6.43 1.76
C VAL A 37 -8.21 -5.03 1.15
N LYS A 38 -8.99 -4.06 1.63
CA LYS A 38 -8.94 -2.68 1.14
C LYS A 38 -7.61 -2.01 1.46
N LYS A 39 -7.08 -2.20 2.67
CA LYS A 39 -5.77 -1.66 3.07
C LYS A 39 -4.62 -2.29 2.30
N LEU A 40 -4.69 -3.59 2.01
CA LEU A 40 -3.66 -4.31 1.27
C LEU A 40 -3.72 -4.08 -0.24
N LYS A 41 -4.91 -3.86 -0.79
CA LYS A 41 -5.10 -3.35 -2.15
C LYS A 41 -4.93 -1.83 -2.19
N ALA A 42 -3.91 -1.30 -1.50
CA ALA A 42 -3.67 0.13 -1.45
C ALA A 42 -3.59 0.67 -2.88
N ASN A 43 -4.58 1.48 -3.25
CA ASN A 43 -4.53 2.21 -4.50
C ASN A 43 -3.29 3.12 -4.46
N PRO A 44 -2.65 3.37 -5.62
CA PRO A 44 -1.57 4.33 -5.66
C PRO A 44 -2.05 5.66 -5.04
N PRO A 45 -1.27 6.26 -4.11
CA PRO A 45 -1.68 7.49 -3.45
C PRO A 45 -1.87 8.61 -4.48
N THR A 46 -2.88 9.44 -4.27
CA THR A 46 -3.13 10.60 -5.14
C THR A 46 -1.99 11.60 -5.03
N ASN A 47 -1.86 12.49 -6.02
CA ASN A 47 -0.81 13.52 -6.00
C ASN A 47 -0.96 14.46 -4.78
N ASP A 48 -2.19 14.82 -4.40
CA ASP A 48 -2.46 15.55 -3.14
C ASP A 48 -2.00 14.80 -1.90
N MET A 49 -2.28 13.49 -1.80
CA MET A 49 -1.81 12.69 -0.66
C MET A 49 -0.28 12.63 -0.61
N LYS A 50 0.39 12.50 -1.76
CA LYS A 50 1.85 12.54 -1.84
C LYS A 50 2.42 13.89 -1.41
N LEU A 51 1.76 14.99 -1.79
CA LEU A 51 2.14 16.35 -1.41
C LEU A 51 2.02 16.56 0.09
N GLN A 52 0.87 16.21 0.67
CA GLN A 52 0.64 16.30 2.10
C GLN A 52 1.67 15.48 2.91
N MET A 53 1.88 14.22 2.53
CA MET A 53 2.84 13.35 3.22
C MET A 53 4.26 13.91 3.19
N MET A 54 4.71 14.45 2.05
CA MET A 54 6.05 15.05 1.96
C MET A 54 6.18 16.31 2.80
N GLN A 55 5.11 17.11 2.91
CA GLN A 55 5.08 18.26 3.80
C GLN A 55 5.19 17.84 5.26
N GLU A 56 4.42 16.82 5.68
CA GLU A 56 4.46 16.27 7.04
C GLU A 56 5.87 15.77 7.39
N ILE A 57 6.49 14.98 6.50
CA ILE A 57 7.86 14.47 6.70
C ILE A 57 8.87 15.62 6.81
N ALA A 58 8.76 16.64 5.95
CA ALA A 58 9.66 17.80 5.98
C ALA A 58 9.55 18.56 7.29
N GLN A 59 8.34 18.73 7.81
CA GLN A 59 8.10 19.34 9.12
C GLN A 59 8.67 18.50 10.27
N GLU A 60 8.45 17.19 10.26
CA GLU A 60 8.99 16.26 11.27
C GLU A 60 10.52 16.23 11.26
N CYS A 61 11.12 16.35 10.07
CA CYS A 61 12.58 16.35 9.89
C CYS A 61 13.21 17.75 10.04
N GLY A 62 12.41 18.82 10.17
CA GLY A 62 12.91 20.20 10.26
C GLY A 62 13.61 20.70 8.99
N ILE A 63 13.23 20.18 7.82
CA ILE A 63 13.85 20.50 6.53
C ILE A 63 12.98 21.54 5.81
N GLU A 64 13.62 22.58 5.26
CA GLU A 64 12.94 23.49 4.34
C GLU A 64 12.66 22.76 3.02
N TRP A 65 11.38 22.60 2.70
CA TRP A 65 10.94 21.84 1.54
C TRP A 65 10.12 22.70 0.58
N ASP A 66 10.54 22.74 -0.69
CA ASP A 66 9.85 23.49 -1.74
C ASP A 66 8.66 22.69 -2.31
N TYR A 67 7.50 22.94 -1.74
CA TYR A 67 6.21 22.41 -2.17
C TYR A 67 5.94 22.65 -3.67
N LYS A 68 6.25 23.85 -4.19
CA LYS A 68 5.89 24.23 -5.57
C LYS A 68 6.77 23.48 -6.58
N ALA A 69 8.05 23.33 -6.29
CA ALA A 69 8.95 22.55 -7.12
C ALA A 69 8.53 21.07 -7.19
N PHE A 70 8.04 20.50 -6.07
CA PHE A 70 7.57 19.12 -6.03
C PHE A 70 6.22 18.92 -6.74
N GLU A 71 5.26 19.83 -6.56
CA GLU A 71 3.98 19.80 -7.25
C GLU A 71 4.16 19.80 -8.78
N GLN A 72 5.08 20.64 -9.30
CA GLN A 72 5.41 20.66 -10.73
C GLN A 72 6.02 19.34 -11.23
N LYS A 73 6.85 18.68 -10.41
CA LYS A 73 7.40 17.35 -10.75
C LYS A 73 6.30 16.29 -10.83
N LEU A 74 5.36 16.28 -9.87
CA LEU A 74 4.23 15.34 -9.87
C LEU A 74 3.31 15.51 -11.08
N LYS A 75 3.04 16.75 -11.49
CA LYS A 75 2.24 17.04 -12.69
C LYS A 75 2.92 16.52 -13.97
N LYS A 76 4.24 16.68 -14.10
CA LYS A 76 5.01 16.18 -15.24
C LYS A 76 5.05 14.65 -15.35
N THR A 77 5.07 13.94 -14.22
CA THR A 77 5.08 12.47 -14.20
C THR A 77 3.74 11.82 -14.50
N THR A 78 2.63 12.58 -14.51
CA THR A 78 1.28 12.05 -14.73
C THR A 78 0.83 12.16 -16.21
N SER A 79 1.63 12.78 -17.09
CA SER A 79 1.29 13.01 -18.51
C SER A 79 1.79 11.91 -19.48
N ILE A 80 1.79 10.64 -19.07
CA ILE A 80 2.15 9.49 -19.93
C ILE A 80 0.99 8.50 -19.97
#